data_AF-A0A5B6VRF0-F1
#
_entry.id   AF-A0A5B6VRF0-F1
#
_cell.length_a   1.000
_cell.length_b   1.000
_cell.length_c   1.000
_cell.angle_alpha   90.00
_cell.angle_beta   90.00
_cell.angle_gamma   90.00
#
_symmetry.space_group_name_H-M   'P 1'
#
loop_
_entity.id
_entity.type
_entity.pdbx_description
1 polymer ?
#
loop_
_entity_poly.entity_id
_entity_poly.type
_entity_poly.pdbx_seq_one_letter_code
_entity_poly.pdbx_strand_id
1 'polypeptide(L)'
;MLVLVAYILCVYITDLIEIGFLWHKVEPNQELRGLVCEGANVLPSKFLENAFRDGHGRFSFCILKYGCIYILDYLINELLSNFTVSSCAGKVVNLKRLDQVISSINGWYMDRGLFGLVSGVDIFSGGIVRLKVAESEVNDISVRFLDRKTGEPTKGKTKPATILRQLTTKKGQVYSRLQGKRDVDAISAMGLMDVSILPQSAGDAGKVDLIMNVVERPSGRFSAGAGISSGITSDLLSGLFGSFAYSERNLFGKNQKLNVSLERGQIDSTFRINYTDPWIEGNDKQTSRTITVQNSRSSGTLVHGNQHDNSSLSIGRVTAGVEFSRPLRPKWSGTVGLFFQRSGAHDEKRNPLIKDFYGSPLTASGKLHDDMLLAKVECVYPGSGNKGSSMFIINMEQGLPVMPDWLYFNRVNARVSKSVKLGPARLLLRLSGGHVVGNFPPHEAFVIGGTNSVRGYKEGAVGSGQSYVVGSSEVSLKMLGPVEGVIFADYGHDLWSGPNVPGNPAGARNKRGSGYGYGIGIRLNSPLGLLRLEYAFNDRFAKRLHFAFGNPK
;
A
#
# COMPACT_ATOMS: atom_id res chain seq x y z
N MET A 1 29.68 32.67 -82.08
CA MET A 1 30.74 33.47 -81.44
C MET A 1 31.19 32.66 -80.22
N LEU A 2 32.42 32.13 -80.22
CA LEU A 2 32.93 30.97 -79.46
C LEU A 2 32.64 29.59 -80.11
N VAL A 3 32.82 29.43 -81.42
CA VAL A 3 33.98 28.68 -81.96
C VAL A 3 35.32 29.11 -81.35
N LEU A 4 36.28 28.17 -81.38
CA LEU A 4 37.71 28.42 -81.21
C LEU A 4 38.14 28.62 -79.74
N VAL A 5 39.13 27.81 -79.34
CA VAL A 5 39.80 27.75 -78.03
C VAL A 5 39.02 26.86 -77.02
N ALA A 6 39.12 25.53 -76.99
CA ALA A 6 40.35 24.75 -76.97
C ALA A 6 40.04 23.25 -77.23
N TYR A 7 39.47 22.95 -78.41
CA TYR A 7 39.31 21.56 -78.89
C TYR A 7 40.40 21.15 -79.91
N ILE A 8 41.43 21.96 -80.13
CA ILE A 8 42.54 21.57 -81.02
C ILE A 8 43.87 22.08 -80.44
N LEU A 9 44.46 21.26 -79.58
CA LEU A 9 45.90 20.97 -79.51
C LEU A 9 45.98 19.57 -78.89
N CYS A 10 45.99 18.52 -79.71
CA CYS A 10 47.22 17.81 -80.11
C CYS A 10 48.08 17.44 -78.89
N VAL A 11 48.26 16.16 -78.57
CA VAL A 11 49.17 15.25 -79.28
C VAL A 11 50.59 15.84 -79.29
N TYR A 12 51.52 15.10 -78.66
CA TYR A 12 52.90 15.46 -78.29
C TYR A 12 52.98 16.35 -77.04
N ILE A 13 53.60 15.95 -75.93
CA ILE A 13 55.01 15.58 -75.72
C ILE A 13 55.05 14.74 -74.42
N THR A 14 55.29 13.41 -74.46
CA THR A 14 56.60 12.72 -74.31
C THR A 14 57.39 13.14 -73.06
N ASP A 15 57.51 12.24 -72.08
CA ASP A 15 58.79 11.61 -71.69
C ASP A 15 59.28 12.22 -70.35
N LEU A 16 59.98 11.58 -69.42
CA LEU A 16 60.71 10.31 -69.33
C LEU A 16 61.04 10.12 -67.82
N ILE A 17 61.22 8.87 -67.38
CA ILE A 17 62.25 8.34 -66.45
C ILE A 17 61.71 7.11 -65.73
N GLU A 18 62.17 5.95 -66.21
CA GLU A 18 62.27 4.70 -65.46
C GLU A 18 63.08 4.90 -64.17
N ILE A 19 62.75 4.16 -63.11
CA ILE A 19 63.68 3.36 -62.29
C ILE A 19 62.82 2.47 -61.38
N GLY A 20 63.00 1.16 -61.49
CA GLY A 20 62.44 0.20 -60.54
C GLY A 20 63.20 0.20 -59.23
N PHE A 21 62.55 -0.21 -58.13
CA PHE A 21 63.11 -1.13 -57.13
C PHE A 21 62.13 -1.42 -55.97
N LEU A 22 62.16 -2.70 -55.57
CA LEU A 22 61.95 -3.28 -54.23
C LEU A 22 60.57 -3.22 -53.54
N TRP A 23 60.07 -4.42 -53.25
CA TRP A 23 58.98 -4.71 -52.33
C TRP A 23 59.35 -4.34 -50.88
N HIS A 24 58.53 -3.51 -50.21
CA HIS A 24 58.18 -3.75 -48.81
C HIS A 24 56.82 -3.15 -48.43
N LYS A 25 56.02 -3.99 -47.78
CA LYS A 25 54.66 -3.82 -47.26
C LYS A 25 54.59 -2.70 -46.22
N VAL A 26 53.67 -1.75 -46.38
CA VAL A 26 52.95 -1.09 -45.28
C VAL A 26 51.53 -0.82 -45.74
N GLU A 27 50.56 -1.61 -45.26
CA GLU A 27 49.13 -1.26 -45.35
C GLU A 27 48.89 0.04 -44.59
N PRO A 28 48.41 1.13 -45.23
CA PRO A 28 48.08 2.33 -44.49
C PRO A 28 46.70 2.16 -43.85
N ASN A 29 46.72 2.13 -42.51
CA ASN A 29 45.83 2.90 -41.65
C ASN A 29 44.45 2.25 -41.34
N GLN A 30 44.43 1.43 -40.29
CA GLN A 30 43.22 1.04 -39.54
C GLN A 30 42.66 2.27 -38.80
N GLU A 31 42.09 3.21 -39.54
CA GLU A 31 41.36 4.32 -38.95
C GLU A 31 39.98 3.84 -38.51
N LEU A 32 39.65 3.96 -37.23
CA LEU A 32 38.31 3.63 -36.73
C LEU A 32 37.28 4.56 -37.40
N ARG A 33 36.46 4.02 -38.32
CA ARG A 33 35.43 4.77 -39.07
C ARG A 33 34.04 4.67 -38.45
N GLY A 34 33.77 3.65 -37.64
CA GLY A 34 32.46 3.46 -37.01
C GLY A 34 32.40 2.30 -36.03
N LEU A 35 31.38 2.34 -35.16
CA LEU A 35 31.06 1.29 -34.20
C LEU A 35 29.64 0.79 -34.45
N VAL A 36 29.48 -0.53 -34.55
CA VAL A 36 28.16 -1.18 -34.63
C VAL A 36 27.99 -2.06 -33.40
N CYS A 37 26.90 -1.87 -32.65
CA CYS A 37 26.50 -2.75 -31.56
C CYS A 37 25.27 -3.55 -31.99
N GLU A 38 25.41 -4.87 -32.07
CA GLU A 38 24.34 -5.81 -32.42
C GLU A 38 23.86 -6.54 -31.15
N GLY A 39 22.54 -6.69 -30.98
CA GLY A 39 21.95 -7.47 -29.88
C GLY A 39 21.81 -6.73 -28.53
N ALA A 40 22.12 -5.43 -28.49
CA ALA A 40 22.01 -4.60 -27.29
C ALA A 40 20.63 -3.89 -27.22
N ASN A 41 19.58 -4.58 -26.82
CA ASN A 41 18.20 -4.07 -26.83
C ASN A 41 17.96 -3.01 -25.73
N VAL A 42 18.63 -3.12 -24.58
CA VAL A 42 18.46 -2.22 -23.42
C VAL A 42 19.57 -1.18 -23.25
N LEU A 43 20.68 -1.31 -23.97
CA LEU A 43 21.83 -0.40 -23.86
C LEU A 43 21.55 0.97 -24.52
N PRO A 44 21.67 2.10 -23.80
CA PRO A 44 21.46 3.43 -24.38
C PRO A 44 22.59 3.83 -25.33
N SER A 45 22.26 4.37 -26.51
CA SER A 45 23.24 4.91 -27.46
C SER A 45 24.14 5.98 -26.86
N LYS A 46 23.60 6.87 -26.02
CA LYS A 46 24.37 7.91 -25.31
C LYS A 46 25.46 7.34 -24.38
N PHE A 47 25.24 6.15 -23.82
CA PHE A 47 26.25 5.52 -22.97
C PHE A 47 27.43 5.02 -23.81
N LEU A 48 27.15 4.37 -24.94
CA LEU A 48 28.17 3.97 -25.92
C LEU A 48 28.93 5.19 -26.49
N GLU A 49 28.20 6.26 -26.82
CA GLU A 49 28.79 7.53 -27.26
C GLU A 49 29.84 8.04 -26.27
N ASN A 50 29.48 8.16 -25.00
CA ASN A 50 30.41 8.67 -23.98
C ASN A 50 31.61 7.73 -23.77
N ALA A 51 31.39 6.41 -23.73
CA ALA A 51 32.45 5.42 -23.54
C ALA A 51 33.53 5.48 -24.64
N PHE A 52 33.15 5.79 -25.88
CA PHE A 52 34.08 5.89 -27.01
C PHE A 52 34.58 7.33 -27.29
N ARG A 53 33.84 8.36 -26.84
CA ARG A 53 34.14 9.78 -27.08
C ARG A 53 35.39 10.28 -26.34
N ASP A 54 35.72 9.72 -25.19
CA ASP A 54 36.84 10.19 -24.35
C ASP A 54 38.25 9.96 -24.94
N GLY A 55 38.39 9.53 -26.20
CA GLY A 55 39.71 9.30 -26.80
C GLY A 55 39.83 9.19 -28.31
N HIS A 56 38.74 8.93 -29.02
CA HIS A 56 38.78 8.57 -30.43
C HIS A 56 38.13 9.61 -31.39
N GLY A 57 37.47 10.66 -30.88
CA GLY A 57 36.78 11.68 -31.71
C GLY A 57 35.25 11.51 -31.72
N ARG A 58 34.53 12.25 -32.59
CA ARG A 58 33.07 12.10 -32.76
C ARG A 58 32.77 10.84 -33.58
N PHE A 59 31.91 9.95 -33.10
CA PHE A 59 31.49 8.75 -33.84
C PHE A 59 30.01 8.80 -34.21
N SER A 60 29.67 8.19 -35.34
CA SER A 60 28.29 7.84 -35.68
C SER A 60 28.01 6.43 -35.15
N PHE A 61 26.94 6.29 -34.35
CA PHE A 61 26.54 5.01 -33.75
C PHE A 61 25.27 4.49 -34.41
N CYS A 62 25.23 3.19 -34.69
CA CYS A 62 24.02 2.51 -35.12
C CYS A 62 23.77 1.31 -34.20
N ILE A 63 22.60 1.29 -33.54
CA ILE A 63 22.14 0.15 -32.73
C ILE A 63 21.08 -0.57 -33.55
N LEU A 64 21.37 -1.80 -33.96
CA LEU A 64 20.41 -2.64 -34.66
C LEU A 64 19.61 -3.43 -33.61
N LYS A 65 18.33 -3.05 -33.46
CA LYS A 65 17.36 -3.81 -32.66
C LYS A 65 16.69 -4.84 -33.56
N TYR A 66 16.70 -6.09 -33.11
CA TYR A 66 16.24 -7.28 -33.81
C TYR A 66 17.16 -7.75 -34.95
N GLY A 67 17.65 -8.98 -34.82
CA GLY A 67 18.36 -9.68 -35.87
C GLY A 67 17.43 -10.03 -37.02
N CYS A 68 17.21 -9.10 -37.94
CA CYS A 68 16.80 -9.41 -39.30
C CYS A 68 17.99 -9.15 -40.21
N ILE A 69 18.85 -10.17 -40.35
CA ILE A 69 19.73 -10.28 -41.50
C ILE A 69 18.86 -10.86 -42.62
N TYR A 70 18.29 -10.00 -43.47
CA TYR A 70 18.00 -10.43 -44.83
C TYR A 70 19.29 -10.27 -45.62
N ILE A 71 19.81 -11.42 -46.05
CA ILE A 71 20.84 -11.52 -47.07
C ILE A 71 20.39 -10.69 -48.27
N LEU A 72 21.16 -9.66 -48.60
CA LEU A 72 21.16 -9.06 -49.93
C LEU A 72 22.62 -8.79 -50.27
N ASP A 73 23.29 -9.87 -50.65
CA ASP A 73 24.35 -9.79 -51.64
C ASP A 73 23.75 -9.25 -52.93
N TYR A 74 24.49 -8.34 -53.57
CA TYR A 74 24.22 -7.71 -54.86
C TYR A 74 23.07 -6.67 -54.90
N LEU A 75 23.42 -5.47 -55.40
CA LEU A 75 22.55 -4.34 -55.78
C LEU A 75 21.89 -3.52 -54.65
N ILE A 76 22.60 -2.53 -54.10
CA ILE A 76 22.05 -1.17 -53.90
C ILE A 76 23.18 -0.14 -54.13
N ASN A 77 23.51 0.10 -55.40
CA ASN A 77 23.78 1.47 -55.82
C ASN A 77 22.40 2.12 -56.06
N GLU A 78 22.16 3.30 -55.49
CA GLU A 78 21.06 4.27 -55.78
C GLU A 78 20.02 4.64 -54.71
N LEU A 79 19.87 3.99 -53.54
CA LEU A 79 18.76 4.37 -52.62
C LEU A 79 19.10 4.50 -51.13
N LEU A 80 20.17 5.20 -50.77
CA LEU A 80 20.36 5.73 -49.41
C LEU A 80 20.82 7.20 -49.41
N SER A 81 20.06 8.07 -50.05
CA SER A 81 20.04 9.50 -49.74
C SER A 81 19.21 9.69 -48.46
N ASN A 82 19.86 9.60 -47.28
CA ASN A 82 19.50 10.24 -45.99
C ASN A 82 20.07 9.53 -44.74
N PHE A 83 21.30 9.01 -44.82
CA PHE A 83 22.10 8.82 -43.60
C PHE A 83 23.26 9.81 -43.61
N THR A 84 23.21 10.80 -42.71
CA THR A 84 24.35 11.67 -42.41
C THR A 84 25.44 10.85 -41.74
N VAL A 85 26.34 10.31 -42.54
CA VAL A 85 27.64 9.78 -42.11
C VAL A 85 28.56 10.99 -41.94
N SER A 86 28.74 11.48 -40.70
CA SER A 86 29.85 12.39 -40.43
C SER A 86 31.11 11.57 -40.20
N SER A 87 32.04 11.59 -41.16
CA SER A 87 33.37 11.00 -41.01
C SER A 87 34.17 11.80 -39.98
N CYS A 88 34.72 11.11 -38.98
CA CYS A 88 35.78 11.63 -38.12
C CYS A 88 36.85 10.56 -38.07
N ALA A 89 37.94 10.82 -38.79
CA ALA A 89 39.11 9.96 -38.90
C ALA A 89 40.15 10.30 -37.81
N GLY A 90 41.02 9.34 -37.47
CA GLY A 90 42.39 9.71 -37.10
C GLY A 90 43.14 8.94 -36.01
N LYS A 91 42.69 7.78 -35.47
CA LYS A 91 43.52 7.02 -34.51
C LYS A 91 43.47 5.50 -34.70
N VAL A 92 44.64 4.88 -34.58
CA VAL A 92 44.87 3.43 -34.53
C VAL A 92 44.04 2.81 -33.40
N VAL A 93 43.41 1.67 -33.67
CA VAL A 93 42.62 0.90 -32.69
C VAL A 93 43.54 0.45 -31.55
N ASN A 94 43.31 1.00 -30.36
CA ASN A 94 44.05 0.60 -29.16
C ASN A 94 43.31 -0.53 -28.44
N LEU A 95 43.85 -1.75 -28.53
CA LEU A 95 43.26 -2.95 -27.93
C LEU A 95 43.04 -2.82 -26.42
N LYS A 96 43.98 -2.22 -25.68
CA LYS A 96 43.82 -1.98 -24.22
C LYS A 96 42.63 -1.08 -23.92
N ARG A 97 42.34 -0.13 -24.80
CA ARG A 97 41.22 0.79 -24.63
C ARG A 97 39.89 0.17 -25.03
N LEU A 98 39.90 -0.66 -26.07
CA LEU A 98 38.75 -1.47 -26.45
C LEU A 98 38.34 -2.41 -25.29
N ASP A 99 39.31 -3.03 -24.63
CA ASP A 99 39.06 -3.85 -23.42
C ASP A 99 38.47 -3.04 -22.27
N GLN A 100 38.91 -1.80 -22.06
CA GLN A 100 38.34 -0.89 -21.05
C GLN A 100 36.88 -0.54 -21.38
N VAL A 101 36.56 -0.33 -22.65
CA VAL A 101 35.19 -0.05 -23.08
C VAL A 101 34.30 -1.29 -22.93
N ILE A 102 34.77 -2.46 -23.33
CA ILE A 102 34.07 -3.74 -23.10
C ILE A 102 33.83 -3.94 -21.61
N SER A 103 34.83 -3.70 -20.77
CA SER A 103 34.71 -3.75 -19.31
C SER A 103 33.69 -2.75 -18.78
N SER A 104 33.62 -1.55 -19.36
CA SER A 104 32.63 -0.53 -18.98
C SER A 104 31.20 -0.92 -19.39
N ILE A 105 31.03 -1.54 -20.56
CA ILE A 105 29.73 -2.06 -21.03
C ILE A 105 29.28 -3.23 -20.15
N ASN A 106 30.16 -4.20 -19.89
CA ASN A 106 29.87 -5.32 -18.99
C ASN A 106 29.57 -4.81 -17.57
N GLY A 107 30.32 -3.84 -17.06
CA GLY A 107 30.04 -3.15 -15.79
C GLY A 107 28.66 -2.49 -15.76
N TRP A 108 28.26 -1.81 -16.85
CA TRP A 108 26.94 -1.19 -16.95
C TRP A 108 25.78 -2.19 -16.82
N TYR A 109 25.91 -3.38 -17.41
CA TYR A 109 24.94 -4.47 -17.26
C TYR A 109 24.95 -5.04 -15.85
N MET A 110 26.14 -5.29 -15.28
CA MET A 110 26.30 -5.80 -13.91
C MET A 110 25.72 -4.87 -12.85
N ASP A 111 25.97 -3.56 -12.95
CA ASP A 111 25.46 -2.54 -12.02
C ASP A 111 23.93 -2.46 -12.02
N ARG A 112 23.30 -2.77 -13.16
CA ARG A 112 21.84 -2.83 -13.33
C ARG A 112 21.28 -4.24 -13.10
N GLY A 113 22.14 -5.20 -12.77
CA GLY A 113 21.79 -6.60 -12.56
C GLY A 113 21.14 -7.25 -13.78
N LEU A 114 21.47 -6.79 -14.99
CA LEU A 114 20.98 -7.33 -16.25
C LEU A 114 21.89 -8.48 -16.71
N PHE A 115 21.30 -9.54 -17.25
CA PHE A 115 22.05 -10.64 -17.84
C PHE A 115 22.38 -10.30 -19.30
N GLY A 116 23.38 -9.44 -19.47
CA GLY A 116 23.92 -9.04 -20.77
C GLY A 116 25.44 -8.94 -20.71
N LEU A 117 26.11 -9.40 -21.75
CA LEU A 117 27.57 -9.28 -21.89
C LEU A 117 27.99 -9.17 -23.35
N VAL A 118 29.13 -8.53 -23.58
CA VAL A 118 29.77 -8.53 -24.91
C VAL A 118 30.26 -9.95 -25.21
N SER A 119 29.64 -10.61 -26.19
CA SER A 119 29.90 -12.01 -26.56
C SER A 119 30.94 -12.16 -27.67
N GLY A 120 31.18 -11.11 -28.45
CA GLY A 120 32.17 -11.13 -29.52
C GLY A 120 32.53 -9.74 -30.04
N VAL A 121 33.70 -9.65 -30.64
CA VAL A 121 34.22 -8.43 -31.25
C VAL A 121 34.79 -8.77 -32.62
N ASP A 122 34.22 -8.19 -33.67
CA ASP A 122 34.73 -8.34 -35.04
C ASP A 122 35.33 -7.00 -35.50
N ILE A 123 36.57 -7.04 -35.98
CA ILE A 123 37.26 -5.87 -36.54
C ILE A 123 37.34 -6.06 -38.05
N PHE A 124 36.67 -5.20 -38.81
CA PHE A 124 36.66 -5.27 -40.27
C PHE A 124 37.81 -4.43 -40.87
N SER A 125 38.35 -4.88 -42.00
CA SER A 125 39.41 -4.21 -42.76
C SER A 125 39.09 -2.77 -43.18
N GLY A 126 37.81 -2.36 -43.15
CA GLY A 126 37.35 -0.99 -43.36
C GLY A 126 37.37 -0.09 -42.11
N GLY A 127 37.98 -0.51 -41.00
CA GLY A 127 38.07 0.28 -39.77
C GLY A 127 36.77 0.33 -38.95
N ILE A 128 35.88 -0.64 -39.15
CA ILE A 128 34.63 -0.77 -38.40
C ILE A 128 34.82 -1.83 -37.32
N VAL A 129 34.50 -1.47 -36.07
CA VAL A 129 34.44 -2.44 -34.96
C VAL A 129 32.98 -2.80 -34.72
N ARG A 130 32.68 -4.10 -34.75
CA ARG A 130 31.37 -4.65 -34.43
C ARG A 130 31.44 -5.35 -33.08
N LEU A 131 30.64 -4.86 -32.14
CA LEU A 131 30.44 -5.49 -30.84
C LEU A 131 29.15 -6.31 -30.89
N LYS A 132 29.27 -7.61 -30.65
CA LYS A 132 28.13 -8.50 -30.44
C LYS A 132 27.82 -8.54 -28.96
N VAL A 133 26.59 -8.20 -28.59
CA VAL A 133 26.12 -8.26 -27.21
C VAL A 133 25.08 -9.38 -27.11
N ALA A 134 25.30 -10.29 -26.18
CA ALA A 134 24.33 -11.32 -25.85
C ALA A 134 23.53 -10.87 -24.63
N GLU A 135 22.31 -10.39 -24.86
CA GLU A 135 21.31 -10.14 -23.82
C GLU A 135 20.43 -11.37 -23.65
N SER A 136 20.21 -11.80 -22.41
CA SER A 136 19.37 -12.96 -22.10
C SER A 136 17.91 -12.54 -21.96
N GLU A 137 17.04 -13.01 -22.85
CA GLU A 137 15.60 -12.74 -22.81
C GLU A 137 14.82 -13.83 -22.09
N VAL A 138 13.75 -13.43 -21.39
CA VAL A 138 12.85 -14.37 -20.70
C VAL A 138 11.99 -15.09 -21.72
N ASN A 139 12.18 -16.40 -21.89
CA ASN A 139 11.42 -17.21 -22.84
C ASN A 139 10.11 -17.74 -22.26
N ASP A 140 10.14 -18.34 -21.06
CA ASP A 140 8.95 -18.75 -20.34
C ASP A 140 9.07 -18.56 -18.83
N ILE A 141 7.92 -18.44 -18.16
CA ILE A 141 7.83 -18.34 -16.69
C ILE A 141 6.93 -19.45 -16.19
N SER A 142 7.54 -20.49 -15.61
CA SER A 142 6.83 -21.67 -15.12
C SER A 142 6.74 -21.66 -13.58
N VAL A 143 5.59 -22.08 -13.05
CA VAL A 143 5.36 -22.16 -11.59
C VAL A 143 5.37 -23.62 -11.17
N ARG A 144 6.28 -23.97 -10.25
CA ARG A 144 6.43 -25.30 -9.67
C ARG A 144 6.14 -25.24 -8.17
N PHE A 145 5.07 -25.90 -7.74
CA PHE A 145 4.76 -26.03 -6.32
C PHE A 145 5.58 -27.13 -5.70
N LEU A 146 6.17 -26.86 -4.53
CA LEU A 146 6.98 -27.81 -3.78
C LEU A 146 6.36 -28.07 -2.41
N ASP A 147 6.44 -29.32 -1.94
CA ASP A 147 6.09 -29.65 -0.56
C ASP A 147 7.12 -29.04 0.40
N ARG A 148 6.63 -28.44 1.49
CA ARG A 148 7.45 -27.86 2.56
C ARG A 148 8.33 -28.91 3.27
N LYS A 149 7.90 -30.17 3.34
CA LYS A 149 8.60 -31.23 4.08
C LYS A 149 9.59 -32.01 3.22
N THR A 150 9.16 -32.45 2.04
CA THR A 150 9.97 -33.33 1.17
C THR A 150 10.72 -32.57 0.10
N GLY A 151 10.31 -31.34 -0.23
CA GLY A 151 10.87 -30.57 -1.34
C GLY A 151 10.47 -31.09 -2.72
N GLU A 152 9.58 -32.08 -2.79
CA GLU A 152 9.12 -32.69 -4.04
C GLU A 152 7.99 -31.88 -4.69
N PRO A 153 7.84 -31.97 -6.03
CA PRO A 153 6.73 -31.33 -6.74
C PRO A 153 5.37 -31.79 -6.23
N THR A 154 4.50 -30.85 -5.91
CA THR A 154 3.14 -31.12 -5.40
C THR A 154 2.09 -30.31 -6.13
N LYS A 155 0.80 -30.59 -5.89
CA LYS A 155 -0.31 -29.81 -6.43
C LYS A 155 -0.61 -28.64 -5.47
N GLY A 156 -0.32 -27.41 -5.92
CA GLY A 156 -0.62 -26.18 -5.17
C GLY A 156 -2.12 -25.89 -5.04
N LYS A 157 -2.52 -25.24 -3.95
CA LYS A 157 -3.90 -24.77 -3.73
C LYS A 157 -4.16 -23.43 -4.41
N THR A 158 -3.13 -22.61 -4.58
CA THR A 158 -3.21 -21.30 -5.24
C THR A 158 -3.21 -21.45 -6.75
N LYS A 159 -4.07 -20.69 -7.44
CA LYS A 159 -4.06 -20.67 -8.90
C LYS A 159 -2.79 -19.98 -9.42
N PRO A 160 -2.06 -20.56 -10.40
CA PRO A 160 -0.86 -19.93 -10.96
C PRO A 160 -1.08 -18.51 -11.47
N ALA A 161 -2.24 -18.23 -12.07
CA ALA A 161 -2.61 -16.88 -12.52
C ALA A 161 -2.58 -15.83 -11.39
N THR A 162 -2.89 -16.21 -10.15
CA THR A 162 -2.84 -15.34 -8.97
C THR A 162 -1.41 -14.93 -8.61
N ILE A 163 -0.44 -15.79 -8.91
CA ILE A 163 0.99 -15.58 -8.66
C ILE A 163 1.60 -14.79 -9.82
N LEU A 164 1.33 -15.22 -11.05
CA LEU A 164 1.84 -14.57 -12.27
C LEU A 164 1.41 -13.10 -12.39
N ARG A 165 0.21 -12.73 -11.92
CA ARG A 165 -0.24 -11.33 -11.91
C ARG A 165 0.56 -10.40 -10.97
N GLN A 166 1.32 -10.94 -10.02
CA GLN A 166 2.20 -10.14 -9.17
C GLN A 166 3.54 -9.84 -9.85
N LEU A 167 3.87 -10.58 -10.90
CA LEU A 167 5.11 -10.41 -11.62
C LEU A 167 5.06 -9.16 -12.46
N THR A 168 6.08 -8.34 -12.29
CA THR A 168 6.42 -7.28 -13.22
C THR A 168 7.23 -7.83 -14.40
N THR A 169 7.92 -8.96 -14.21
CA THR A 169 8.66 -9.64 -15.27
C THR A 169 7.73 -10.24 -16.31
N LYS A 170 7.93 -9.87 -17.57
CA LYS A 170 7.15 -10.35 -18.72
C LYS A 170 8.00 -11.23 -19.63
N LYS A 171 7.34 -12.16 -20.33
CA LYS A 171 7.93 -12.92 -21.44
C LYS A 171 8.45 -11.97 -22.53
N GLY A 172 9.62 -12.25 -23.08
CA GLY A 172 10.29 -11.47 -24.14
C GLY A 172 11.08 -10.25 -23.65
N GLN A 173 11.11 -9.96 -22.35
CA GLN A 173 11.94 -8.88 -21.82
C GLN A 173 13.33 -9.40 -21.43
N VAL A 174 14.33 -8.52 -21.42
CA VAL A 174 15.68 -8.86 -20.92
C VAL A 174 15.64 -9.14 -19.42
N TYR A 175 16.24 -10.26 -19.03
CA TYR A 175 16.21 -10.73 -17.65
C TYR A 175 17.08 -9.83 -16.74
N SER A 176 16.48 -9.37 -15.64
CA SER A 176 17.15 -8.60 -14.59
C SER A 176 17.01 -9.29 -13.24
N ARG A 177 18.14 -9.54 -12.57
CA ARG A 177 18.19 -10.06 -11.20
C ARG A 177 17.50 -9.14 -10.20
N LEU A 178 17.63 -7.82 -10.39
CA LEU A 178 16.99 -6.82 -9.52
C LEU A 178 15.48 -6.88 -9.65
N GLN A 179 14.97 -7.06 -10.86
CA GLN A 179 13.54 -7.20 -11.10
C GLN A 179 13.00 -8.53 -10.56
N GLY A 180 13.72 -9.63 -10.79
CA GLY A 180 13.38 -10.93 -10.20
C GLY A 180 13.33 -10.89 -8.67
N LYS A 181 14.24 -10.15 -8.03
CA LYS A 181 14.20 -9.94 -6.56
C LYS A 181 12.96 -9.16 -6.13
N ARG A 182 12.59 -8.08 -6.83
CA ARG A 182 11.36 -7.32 -6.56
C ARG A 182 10.10 -8.16 -6.73
N ASP A 183 10.09 -9.03 -7.73
CA ASP A 183 8.98 -9.96 -7.98
C ASP A 183 8.85 -10.98 -6.86
N VAL A 184 9.96 -11.55 -6.38
CA VAL A 184 9.97 -12.41 -5.18
C VAL A 184 9.45 -11.65 -3.96
N ASP A 185 9.94 -10.42 -3.72
CA ASP A 185 9.50 -9.59 -2.60
C ASP A 185 7.99 -9.27 -2.67
N ALA A 186 7.46 -8.99 -3.87
CA ALA A 186 6.04 -8.73 -4.10
C ALA A 186 5.17 -9.96 -3.82
N ILE A 187 5.59 -11.14 -4.27
CA ILE A 187 4.87 -12.40 -3.99
C ILE A 187 4.96 -12.75 -2.50
N SER A 188 6.14 -12.61 -1.89
CA SER A 188 6.33 -12.83 -0.45
C SER A 188 5.50 -11.86 0.41
N ALA A 189 5.27 -10.63 -0.06
CA ALA A 189 4.40 -9.66 0.60
C ALA A 189 2.93 -10.10 0.67
N MET A 190 2.47 -11.01 -0.21
CA MET A 190 1.14 -11.63 -0.08
C MET A 190 1.03 -12.46 1.21
N GLY A 191 2.15 -12.94 1.75
CA GLY A 191 2.22 -13.71 2.99
C GLY A 191 1.63 -15.13 2.90
N LEU A 192 1.33 -15.60 1.68
CA LEU A 192 0.75 -16.92 1.42
C LEU A 192 1.78 -18.00 1.12
N MET A 193 2.98 -17.62 0.68
CA MET A 193 3.96 -18.55 0.11
C MET A 193 5.38 -18.00 0.20
N ASP A 194 6.34 -18.91 0.19
CA ASP A 194 7.76 -18.63 0.04
C ASP A 194 8.19 -18.99 -1.40
N VAL A 195 8.86 -18.07 -2.08
CA VAL A 195 9.16 -18.19 -3.51
C VAL A 195 10.65 -18.03 -3.78
N SER A 196 11.16 -18.84 -4.70
CA SER A 196 12.47 -18.67 -5.30
C SER A 196 12.37 -18.80 -6.82
N ILE A 197 13.04 -17.89 -7.54
CA ILE A 197 13.09 -17.90 -9.01
C ILE A 197 14.46 -18.44 -9.42
N LEU A 198 14.47 -19.52 -10.19
CA LEU A 198 15.66 -20.15 -10.73
C LEU A 198 15.71 -19.93 -12.25
N PRO A 199 16.68 -19.16 -12.77
CA PRO A 199 16.90 -19.07 -14.20
C PRO A 199 17.55 -20.37 -14.72
N GLN A 200 17.00 -20.94 -15.78
CA GLN A 200 17.56 -22.08 -16.52
C GLN A 200 17.80 -21.67 -17.98
N SER A 201 18.91 -22.09 -18.57
CA SER A 201 19.16 -21.86 -19.99
C SER A 201 18.10 -22.56 -20.83
N ALA A 202 17.40 -21.82 -21.68
CA ALA A 202 16.56 -22.43 -22.70
C ALA A 202 17.48 -23.08 -23.75
N GLY A 203 17.01 -24.12 -24.44
CA GLY A 203 17.78 -24.75 -25.53
C GLY A 203 18.19 -23.78 -26.66
N ASP A 204 17.56 -22.62 -26.72
CA ASP A 204 17.87 -21.51 -27.62
C ASP A 204 18.95 -20.58 -27.04
N ALA A 205 19.97 -20.25 -27.83
CA ALA A 205 21.01 -19.31 -27.45
C ALA A 205 20.43 -17.91 -27.12
N GLY A 206 20.78 -17.35 -25.96
CA GLY A 206 20.33 -16.03 -25.52
C GLY A 206 18.94 -16.00 -24.87
N LYS A 207 18.35 -17.16 -24.56
CA LYS A 207 17.05 -17.26 -23.88
C LYS A 207 17.16 -17.98 -22.53
N VAL A 208 16.37 -17.53 -21.57
CA VAL A 208 16.32 -18.08 -20.20
C VAL A 208 14.89 -18.39 -19.82
N ASP A 209 14.65 -19.60 -19.34
CA ASP A 209 13.40 -20.02 -18.73
C ASP A 209 13.46 -19.76 -17.22
N LEU A 210 12.45 -19.11 -16.67
CA LEU A 210 12.35 -18.80 -15.25
C LEU A 210 11.47 -19.84 -14.56
N ILE A 211 12.08 -20.69 -13.75
CA ILE A 211 11.36 -21.66 -12.92
C ILE A 211 11.13 -21.08 -11.54
N MET A 212 9.88 -20.82 -11.22
CA MET A 212 9.46 -20.33 -9.93
C MET A 212 9.08 -21.48 -9.00
N ASN A 213 9.93 -21.74 -8.01
CA ASN A 213 9.63 -22.69 -6.94
C ASN A 213 8.81 -22.01 -5.86
N VAL A 214 7.62 -22.55 -5.60
CA VAL A 214 6.64 -21.99 -4.66
C VAL A 214 6.36 -23.00 -3.56
N VAL A 215 6.61 -22.60 -2.31
CA VAL A 215 6.23 -23.37 -1.12
C VAL A 215 5.07 -22.65 -0.44
N GLU A 216 3.89 -23.26 -0.44
CA GLU A 216 2.70 -22.64 0.16
C GLU A 216 2.71 -22.73 1.69
N ARG A 217 2.25 -21.66 2.34
CA ARG A 217 2.04 -21.60 3.78
C ARG A 217 0.58 -21.95 4.13
N PRO A 218 0.31 -22.41 5.35
CA PRO A 218 -1.07 -22.56 5.83
C PRO A 218 -1.81 -21.22 5.75
N SER A 219 -2.92 -21.19 5.02
CA SER A 219 -3.70 -19.98 4.74
C SER A 219 -4.81 -19.71 5.76
N GLY A 220 -5.28 -20.76 6.45
CA GLY A 220 -6.28 -20.70 7.50
C GLY A 220 -5.67 -20.45 8.89
N ARG A 221 -6.32 -19.57 9.67
CA ARG A 221 -5.94 -19.26 11.05
C ARG A 221 -7.18 -19.17 11.93
N PHE A 222 -7.13 -19.89 13.05
CA PHE A 222 -8.04 -19.70 14.17
C PHE A 222 -7.42 -18.74 15.18
N SER A 223 -8.26 -17.90 15.76
CA SER A 223 -7.90 -17.04 16.87
C SER A 223 -9.04 -17.04 17.87
N ALA A 224 -8.69 -17.19 19.14
CA ALA A 224 -9.61 -17.03 20.26
C ALA A 224 -8.94 -16.08 21.26
N GLY A 225 -9.73 -15.23 21.89
CA GLY A 225 -9.26 -14.27 22.86
C GLY A 225 -10.35 -13.97 23.88
N ALA A 226 -9.95 -13.57 25.08
CA ALA A 226 -10.84 -13.05 26.09
C ALA A 226 -10.24 -11.77 26.66
N GLY A 227 -11.08 -10.84 27.08
CA GLY A 227 -10.65 -9.56 27.64
C GLY A 227 -11.69 -8.97 28.57
N ILE A 228 -11.28 -7.97 29.32
CA ILE A 228 -12.14 -7.23 30.24
C ILE A 228 -12.12 -5.77 29.81
N SER A 229 -13.29 -5.18 29.60
CA SER A 229 -13.48 -3.78 29.21
C SER A 229 -14.24 -3.04 30.31
N SER A 230 -13.58 -2.12 31.01
CA SER A 230 -14.20 -1.37 32.12
C SER A 230 -14.97 -0.12 31.67
N GLY A 231 -15.42 -0.08 30.41
CA GLY A 231 -16.19 1.05 29.89
C GLY A 231 -17.60 1.12 30.48
N ILE A 232 -18.32 0.01 30.57
CA ILE A 232 -19.78 0.07 30.53
C ILE A 232 -20.44 -0.02 31.92
N THR A 233 -19.79 -0.57 32.94
CA THR A 233 -20.40 -0.83 34.25
C THR A 233 -19.41 -0.63 35.40
N SER A 234 -19.92 -0.29 36.59
CA SER A 234 -19.14 -0.18 37.84
C SER A 234 -18.61 -1.52 38.36
N ASP A 235 -19.13 -2.64 37.85
CA ASP A 235 -18.73 -3.98 38.27
C ASP A 235 -17.62 -4.54 37.36
N LEU A 236 -16.53 -4.97 38.00
CA LEU A 236 -15.33 -5.52 37.36
C LEU A 236 -15.62 -6.77 36.52
N LEU A 237 -16.67 -7.53 36.88
CA LEU A 237 -17.08 -8.76 36.20
C LEU A 237 -17.95 -8.51 34.96
N SER A 238 -18.55 -7.32 34.83
CA SER A 238 -19.47 -7.01 33.74
C SER A 238 -18.82 -6.56 32.43
N GLY A 239 -17.50 -6.36 32.45
CA GLY A 239 -16.70 -6.00 31.29
C GLY A 239 -16.12 -7.19 30.49
N LEU A 240 -16.34 -8.43 30.92
CA LEU A 240 -15.77 -9.61 30.27
C LEU A 240 -16.37 -9.82 28.88
N PHE A 241 -15.50 -10.03 27.90
CA PHE A 241 -15.88 -10.45 26.55
C PHE A 241 -14.98 -11.58 26.06
N GLY A 242 -15.57 -12.48 25.28
CA GLY A 242 -14.88 -13.50 24.50
C GLY A 242 -14.92 -13.15 23.02
N SER A 243 -13.87 -13.51 22.31
CA SER A 243 -13.77 -13.36 20.86
C SER A 243 -13.29 -14.66 20.24
N PHE A 244 -13.92 -15.05 19.15
CA PHE A 244 -13.51 -16.14 18.28
C PHE A 244 -13.46 -15.57 16.86
N ALA A 245 -12.37 -15.81 16.15
CA ALA A 245 -12.28 -15.45 14.75
C ALA A 245 -11.56 -16.52 13.93
N TYR A 246 -12.14 -16.82 12.78
CA TYR A 246 -11.57 -17.68 11.75
C TYR A 246 -11.22 -16.84 10.53
N SER A 247 -9.97 -16.90 10.09
CA SER A 247 -9.48 -16.18 8.92
C SER A 247 -8.88 -17.14 7.91
N GLU A 248 -9.42 -17.15 6.70
CA GLU A 248 -8.88 -17.85 5.54
C GLU A 248 -8.31 -16.83 4.56
N ARG A 249 -7.00 -16.86 4.29
CA ARG A 249 -6.33 -15.84 3.47
C ARG A 249 -6.27 -16.16 1.98
N ASN A 250 -6.58 -17.39 1.58
CA ASN A 250 -6.48 -17.84 0.19
C ASN A 250 -7.76 -18.56 -0.27
N LEU A 251 -8.90 -17.92 -0.09
CA LEU A 251 -10.18 -18.46 -0.52
C LEU A 251 -10.15 -18.71 -2.04
N PHE A 252 -10.55 -19.92 -2.46
CA PHE A 252 -10.56 -20.38 -3.85
C PHE A 252 -9.22 -20.30 -4.61
N GLY A 253 -8.09 -20.17 -3.90
CA GLY A 253 -6.76 -20.03 -4.51
C GLY A 253 -6.51 -18.68 -5.21
N LYS A 254 -7.26 -17.63 -4.83
CA LYS A 254 -7.24 -16.31 -5.48
C LYS A 254 -6.61 -15.18 -4.63
N ASN A 255 -5.97 -15.49 -3.50
CA ASN A 255 -5.53 -14.50 -2.50
C ASN A 255 -6.69 -13.63 -1.98
N GLN A 256 -7.89 -14.21 -1.92
CA GLN A 256 -9.07 -13.58 -1.35
C GLN A 256 -9.21 -13.98 0.12
N LYS A 257 -9.53 -13.03 0.96
CA LYS A 257 -9.56 -13.21 2.42
C LYS A 257 -10.99 -13.31 2.90
N LEU A 258 -11.30 -14.36 3.65
CA LEU A 258 -12.54 -14.49 4.41
C LEU A 258 -12.20 -14.38 5.90
N ASN A 259 -12.89 -13.52 6.62
CA ASN A 259 -12.76 -13.39 8.06
C ASN A 259 -14.15 -13.46 8.69
N VAL A 260 -14.34 -14.45 9.56
CA VAL A 260 -15.56 -14.62 10.36
C VAL A 260 -15.18 -14.40 11.81
N SER A 261 -15.77 -13.39 12.44
CA SER A 261 -15.48 -13.05 13.84
C SER A 261 -16.75 -12.96 14.65
N LEU A 262 -16.75 -13.58 15.82
CA LEU A 262 -17.76 -13.50 16.86
C LEU A 262 -17.11 -12.90 18.11
N GLU A 263 -17.60 -11.76 18.55
CA GLU A 263 -17.25 -11.11 19.82
C GLU A 263 -18.52 -11.11 20.68
N ARG A 264 -18.44 -11.58 21.92
CA ARG A 264 -19.57 -11.66 22.83
C ARG A 264 -19.14 -11.29 24.24
N GLY A 265 -19.64 -10.16 24.73
CA GLY A 265 -19.60 -9.76 26.12
C GLY A 265 -20.98 -9.86 26.78
N GLN A 266 -21.11 -9.28 27.97
CA GLN A 266 -22.38 -9.25 28.69
C GLN A 266 -23.42 -8.34 28.01
N ILE A 267 -22.99 -7.18 27.52
CA ILE A 267 -23.86 -6.19 26.86
C ILE A 267 -23.56 -6.16 25.37
N ASP A 268 -22.30 -5.95 25.01
CA ASP A 268 -21.88 -5.84 23.61
C ASP A 268 -21.72 -7.21 22.97
N SER A 269 -22.21 -7.37 21.75
CA SER A 269 -21.97 -8.54 20.93
C SER A 269 -21.81 -8.14 19.48
N THR A 270 -20.94 -8.81 18.75
CA THR A 270 -20.72 -8.55 17.32
C THR A 270 -20.42 -9.85 16.61
N PHE A 271 -21.26 -10.19 15.65
CA PHE A 271 -20.98 -11.20 14.65
C PHE A 271 -20.70 -10.49 13.32
N ARG A 272 -19.58 -10.81 12.69
CA ARG A 272 -19.12 -10.15 11.47
C ARG A 272 -18.52 -11.15 10.50
N ILE A 273 -18.91 -11.03 9.24
CA ILE A 273 -18.32 -11.73 8.11
C ILE A 273 -17.76 -10.66 7.17
N ASN A 274 -16.45 -10.74 6.91
CA ASN A 274 -15.75 -9.87 5.98
C ASN A 274 -15.13 -10.72 4.88
N TYR A 275 -15.51 -10.45 3.63
CA TYR A 275 -14.84 -10.97 2.45
C TYR A 275 -14.05 -9.86 1.79
N THR A 276 -12.75 -10.06 1.56
CA THR A 276 -11.87 -9.04 0.98
C THR A 276 -11.13 -9.59 -0.23
N ASP A 277 -11.30 -8.91 -1.36
CA ASP A 277 -10.44 -9.05 -2.54
C ASP A 277 -9.39 -7.94 -2.48
N PRO A 278 -8.12 -8.24 -2.15
CA PRO A 278 -7.10 -7.21 -1.97
C PRO A 278 -6.71 -6.52 -3.28
N TRP A 279 -6.91 -7.18 -4.42
CA TRP A 279 -6.55 -6.63 -5.71
C TRP A 279 -7.52 -7.11 -6.79
N ILE A 280 -8.52 -6.26 -7.05
CA ILE A 280 -9.55 -6.50 -8.05
C ILE A 280 -8.90 -6.51 -9.44
N GLU A 281 -9.02 -7.64 -10.12
CA GLU A 281 -8.77 -7.80 -11.56
C GLU A 281 -7.41 -7.28 -12.09
N GLY A 282 -6.39 -7.17 -11.24
CA GLY A 282 -5.07 -6.72 -11.68
C GLY A 282 -4.96 -5.23 -12.00
N ASN A 283 -5.91 -4.40 -11.54
CA ASN A 283 -5.86 -2.94 -11.69
C ASN A 283 -4.56 -2.31 -11.13
N ASP A 284 -3.81 -1.57 -11.95
CA ASP A 284 -2.54 -0.92 -11.58
C ASP A 284 -2.57 -0.12 -10.26
N LYS A 285 -3.75 0.36 -9.86
CA LYS A 285 -3.94 1.15 -8.64
C LYS A 285 -4.14 0.32 -7.35
N GLN A 286 -4.00 -1.01 -7.41
CA GLN A 286 -4.15 -1.93 -6.28
C GLN A 286 -5.42 -1.67 -5.47
N THR A 287 -6.55 -1.49 -6.17
CA THR A 287 -7.84 -1.24 -5.52
C THR A 287 -8.31 -2.53 -4.86
N SER A 288 -8.58 -2.47 -3.56
CA SER A 288 -9.16 -3.56 -2.79
C SER A 288 -10.68 -3.39 -2.66
N ARG A 289 -11.42 -4.49 -2.67
CA ARG A 289 -12.86 -4.53 -2.37
C ARG A 289 -13.12 -5.35 -1.13
N THR A 290 -13.89 -4.82 -0.19
CA THR A 290 -14.36 -5.54 0.99
C THR A 290 -15.87 -5.56 1.01
N ILE A 291 -16.46 -6.74 1.21
CA ILE A 291 -17.88 -6.94 1.47
C ILE A 291 -18.02 -7.34 2.93
N THR A 292 -18.86 -6.62 3.66
CA THR A 292 -19.06 -6.83 5.09
C THR A 292 -20.53 -7.06 5.37
N VAL A 293 -20.80 -8.09 6.18
CA VAL A 293 -22.08 -8.31 6.85
C VAL A 293 -21.81 -8.37 8.34
N GLN A 294 -22.53 -7.56 9.10
CA GLN A 294 -22.34 -7.41 10.54
C GLN A 294 -23.70 -7.38 11.23
N ASN A 295 -23.82 -8.15 12.30
CA ASN A 295 -24.87 -7.99 13.31
C ASN A 295 -24.19 -7.64 14.62
N SER A 296 -24.49 -6.48 15.18
CA SER A 296 -23.90 -6.03 16.43
C SER A 296 -24.93 -5.46 17.38
N ARG A 297 -24.76 -5.75 18.66
CA ARG A 297 -25.47 -5.15 19.78
C ARG A 297 -24.48 -4.31 20.57
N SER A 298 -24.85 -3.07 20.88
CA SER A 298 -24.07 -2.18 21.73
C SER A 298 -24.92 -1.64 22.87
N SER A 299 -24.29 -1.17 23.95
CA SER A 299 -25.02 -0.43 24.99
C SER A 299 -25.64 0.87 24.45
N GLY A 300 -26.92 1.08 24.72
CA GLY A 300 -27.63 2.36 24.51
C GLY A 300 -27.55 3.30 25.70
N THR A 301 -27.02 2.82 26.85
CA THR A 301 -26.96 3.59 28.10
C THR A 301 -25.98 4.77 28.03
N LEU A 302 -25.06 4.77 27.06
CA LEU A 302 -24.11 5.87 26.84
C LEU A 302 -24.82 7.20 26.54
N VAL A 303 -25.88 7.14 25.74
CA VAL A 303 -26.71 8.30 25.40
C VAL A 303 -27.91 8.39 26.34
N HIS A 304 -28.65 7.29 26.51
CA HIS A 304 -29.95 7.25 27.18
C HIS A 304 -29.92 6.76 28.63
N GLY A 305 -28.76 6.51 29.23
CA GLY A 305 -28.69 6.00 30.61
C GLY A 305 -29.44 4.67 30.83
N ASN A 306 -29.66 4.32 32.09
CA ASN A 306 -30.44 3.14 32.47
C ASN A 306 -31.95 3.47 32.52
N GLN A 307 -32.78 2.43 32.42
CA GLN A 307 -34.23 2.52 32.60
C GLN A 307 -34.61 2.63 34.09
N HIS A 308 -35.91 2.87 34.37
CA HIS A 308 -36.45 2.99 35.74
C HIS A 308 -36.07 1.81 36.64
N ASP A 309 -36.21 0.59 36.12
CA ASP A 309 -35.92 -0.64 36.87
C ASP A 309 -34.42 -0.96 36.93
N ASN A 310 -33.59 0.05 36.67
CA ASN A 310 -32.14 -0.03 36.50
C ASN A 310 -31.70 -1.00 35.38
N SER A 311 -32.63 -1.41 34.50
CA SER A 311 -32.35 -2.28 33.37
C SER A 311 -31.61 -1.52 32.27
N SER A 312 -30.66 -2.22 31.65
CA SER A 312 -29.80 -1.69 30.61
C SER A 312 -30.53 -1.63 29.25
N LEU A 313 -30.29 -0.56 28.51
CA LEU A 313 -30.77 -0.40 27.14
C LEU A 313 -29.70 -0.91 26.17
N SER A 314 -30.12 -1.60 25.12
CA SER A 314 -29.22 -2.05 24.06
C SER A 314 -29.69 -1.60 22.67
N ILE A 315 -28.75 -1.32 21.78
CA ILE A 315 -29.00 -0.97 20.38
C ILE A 315 -28.51 -2.11 19.50
N GLY A 316 -29.43 -2.77 18.81
CA GLY A 316 -29.13 -3.76 17.77
C GLY A 316 -28.93 -3.08 16.43
N ARG A 317 -27.90 -3.49 15.68
CA ARG A 317 -27.59 -3.01 14.33
C ARG A 317 -27.28 -4.19 13.41
N VAL A 318 -27.96 -4.22 12.27
CA VAL A 318 -27.62 -5.09 11.15
C VAL A 318 -27.07 -4.20 10.04
N THR A 319 -25.83 -4.43 9.64
CA THR A 319 -25.13 -3.64 8.62
C THR A 319 -24.63 -4.58 7.54
N ALA A 320 -24.90 -4.25 6.28
CA ALA A 320 -24.37 -4.96 5.13
C ALA A 320 -23.91 -3.95 4.07
N GLY A 321 -22.73 -4.15 3.49
CA GLY A 321 -22.22 -3.20 2.51
C GLY A 321 -20.94 -3.62 1.82
N VAL A 322 -20.51 -2.76 0.91
CA VAL A 322 -19.29 -2.91 0.12
C VAL A 322 -18.42 -1.66 0.25
N GLU A 323 -17.12 -1.85 0.36
CA GLU A 323 -16.11 -0.80 0.43
C GLU A 323 -15.04 -1.04 -0.63
N PHE A 324 -14.52 0.06 -1.18
CA PHE A 324 -13.39 0.09 -2.07
C PHE A 324 -12.30 0.96 -1.46
N SER A 325 -11.11 0.42 -1.29
CA SER A 325 -9.97 1.15 -0.73
C SER A 325 -8.80 1.15 -1.72
N ARG A 326 -8.09 2.28 -1.79
CA ARG A 326 -6.89 2.41 -2.60
C ARG A 326 -5.90 3.43 -2.01
N PRO A 327 -4.59 3.22 -2.21
CA PRO A 327 -3.61 4.29 -1.98
C PRO A 327 -3.82 5.42 -2.99
N LEU A 328 -4.06 6.64 -2.50
CA LEU A 328 -4.27 7.83 -3.35
C LEU A 328 -2.95 8.51 -3.70
N ARG A 329 -2.05 8.62 -2.71
CA ARG A 329 -0.71 9.20 -2.80
C ARG A 329 0.20 8.49 -1.79
N PRO A 330 1.53 8.66 -1.84
CA PRO A 330 2.41 8.14 -0.79
C PRO A 330 1.90 8.56 0.60
N LYS A 331 1.69 7.58 1.49
CA LYS A 331 1.13 7.76 2.84
C LYS A 331 -0.34 8.20 2.92
N TRP A 332 -1.09 8.28 1.82
CA TRP A 332 -2.52 8.57 1.85
C TRP A 332 -3.30 7.40 1.29
N SER A 333 -4.21 6.84 2.09
CA SER A 333 -5.19 5.85 1.64
C SER A 333 -6.59 6.44 1.70
N GLY A 334 -7.38 6.17 0.68
CA GLY A 334 -8.78 6.56 0.61
C GLY A 334 -9.67 5.33 0.50
N THR A 335 -10.77 5.33 1.24
CA THR A 335 -11.79 4.28 1.22
C THR A 335 -13.14 4.93 0.93
N VAL A 336 -13.92 4.32 0.05
CA VAL A 336 -15.30 4.72 -0.25
C VAL A 336 -16.18 3.48 -0.11
N GLY A 337 -17.31 3.62 0.57
CA GLY A 337 -18.20 2.50 0.83
C GLY A 337 -19.68 2.85 0.75
N LEU A 338 -20.50 1.83 0.56
CA LEU A 338 -21.95 1.91 0.58
C LEU A 338 -22.50 0.81 1.49
N PHE A 339 -23.33 1.20 2.46
CA PHE A 339 -23.82 0.31 3.51
C PHE A 339 -25.31 0.46 3.74
N PHE A 340 -26.06 -0.62 3.70
CA PHE A 340 -27.36 -0.69 4.34
C PHE A 340 -27.18 -0.89 5.84
N GLN A 341 -27.90 -0.13 6.66
CA GLN A 341 -27.94 -0.28 8.10
C GLN A 341 -29.39 -0.23 8.59
N ARG A 342 -29.76 -1.23 9.40
CA ARG A 342 -30.99 -1.26 10.19
C ARG A 342 -30.63 -1.23 11.66
N SER A 343 -31.16 -0.26 12.41
CA SER A 343 -30.87 -0.08 13.83
C SER A 343 -32.15 0.03 14.67
N GLY A 344 -32.16 -0.53 15.88
CA GLY A 344 -33.29 -0.43 16.79
C GLY A 344 -32.92 -0.69 18.25
N ALA A 345 -33.70 -0.14 19.15
CA ALA A 345 -33.49 -0.23 20.59
C ALA A 345 -34.28 -1.40 21.20
N HIS A 346 -33.66 -2.09 22.17
CA HIS A 346 -34.22 -3.28 22.84
C HIS A 346 -33.92 -3.23 24.34
N ASP A 347 -34.85 -3.71 25.15
CA ASP A 347 -34.66 -3.95 26.58
C ASP A 347 -33.76 -5.19 26.85
N GLU A 348 -33.55 -5.53 28.13
CA GLU A 348 -32.80 -6.72 28.52
C GLU A 348 -33.48 -8.04 28.12
N LYS A 349 -34.82 -8.06 28.12
CA LYS A 349 -35.68 -9.19 27.72
C LYS A 349 -35.80 -9.34 26.19
N ARG A 350 -35.17 -8.44 25.42
CA ARG A 350 -35.19 -8.32 23.95
C ARG A 350 -36.51 -7.85 23.34
N ASN A 351 -37.35 -7.19 24.12
CA ASN A 351 -38.50 -6.48 23.58
C ASN A 351 -38.03 -5.17 22.95
N PRO A 352 -38.58 -4.79 21.79
CA PRO A 352 -38.20 -3.54 21.14
C PRO A 352 -38.74 -2.34 21.92
N LEU A 353 -37.94 -1.27 21.99
CA LEU A 353 -38.27 -0.02 22.67
C LEU A 353 -38.17 1.15 21.69
N ILE A 354 -39.11 2.08 21.78
CA ILE A 354 -39.13 3.31 20.94
C ILE A 354 -38.83 4.58 21.74
N LYS A 355 -38.97 4.55 23.08
CA LYS A 355 -38.71 5.66 23.98
C LYS A 355 -37.90 5.19 25.18
N ASP A 356 -37.10 6.10 25.73
CA ASP A 356 -36.41 5.90 27.00
C ASP A 356 -37.30 6.25 28.20
N PHE A 357 -36.76 6.03 29.40
CA PHE A 357 -37.44 6.32 30.67
C PHE A 357 -37.95 7.77 30.80
N TYR A 358 -37.21 8.75 30.26
CA TYR A 358 -37.59 10.16 30.28
C TYR A 358 -38.50 10.55 29.09
N GLY A 359 -38.96 9.57 28.31
CA GLY A 359 -39.82 9.77 27.14
C GLY A 359 -39.08 10.22 25.89
N SER A 360 -37.75 10.26 25.90
CA SER A 360 -36.93 10.65 24.76
C SER A 360 -36.98 9.54 23.69
N PRO A 361 -37.14 9.87 22.39
CA PRO A 361 -37.10 8.88 21.31
C PRO A 361 -35.78 8.11 21.28
N LEU A 362 -35.85 6.81 20.95
CA LEU A 362 -34.68 5.94 20.73
C LEU A 362 -34.37 5.73 19.25
N THR A 363 -35.39 5.94 18.41
CA THR A 363 -35.35 5.91 16.95
C THR A 363 -35.74 7.28 16.40
N ALA A 364 -35.16 7.67 15.27
CA ALA A 364 -35.48 8.92 14.59
C ALA A 364 -36.82 8.86 13.86
N SER A 365 -37.17 7.71 13.27
CA SER A 365 -38.42 7.51 12.54
C SER A 365 -39.65 7.38 13.44
N GLY A 366 -39.47 7.15 14.74
CA GLY A 366 -40.54 6.78 15.68
C GLY A 366 -41.09 5.35 15.51
N LYS A 367 -40.52 4.56 14.59
CA LYS A 367 -40.82 3.14 14.40
C LYS A 367 -39.90 2.27 15.26
N LEU A 368 -40.11 0.94 15.26
CA LEU A 368 -39.26 -0.01 15.99
C LEU A 368 -37.81 -0.02 15.49
N HIS A 369 -37.62 0.30 14.22
CA HIS A 369 -36.32 0.30 13.56
C HIS A 369 -36.18 1.51 12.64
N ASP A 370 -34.95 2.02 12.57
CA ASP A 370 -34.51 3.00 11.59
C ASP A 370 -33.71 2.30 10.50
N ASP A 371 -34.11 2.52 9.26
CA ASP A 371 -33.42 2.04 8.06
C ASP A 371 -32.69 3.19 7.37
N MET A 372 -31.48 2.90 6.90
CA MET A 372 -30.65 3.89 6.20
C MET A 372 -29.69 3.23 5.22
N LEU A 373 -29.37 3.96 4.15
CA LEU A 373 -28.26 3.65 3.26
C LEU A 373 -27.18 4.69 3.47
N LEU A 374 -25.98 4.26 3.82
CA LEU A 374 -24.86 5.12 4.19
C LEU A 374 -23.81 5.08 3.09
N ALA A 375 -23.54 6.22 2.47
CA ALA A 375 -22.31 6.43 1.72
C ALA A 375 -21.22 6.86 2.71
N LYS A 376 -20.09 6.15 2.72
CA LYS A 376 -18.96 6.43 3.61
C LYS A 376 -17.72 6.80 2.80
N VAL A 377 -17.00 7.82 3.27
CA VAL A 377 -15.69 8.19 2.75
C VAL A 377 -14.73 8.29 3.93
N GLU A 378 -13.64 7.55 3.87
CA GLU A 378 -12.57 7.59 4.85
C GLU A 378 -11.26 7.96 4.16
N CYS A 379 -10.51 8.87 4.76
CA CYS A 379 -9.19 9.25 4.30
C CYS A 379 -8.20 9.15 5.46
N VAL A 380 -7.13 8.38 5.27
CA VAL A 380 -6.15 8.10 6.31
C VAL A 380 -4.76 8.51 5.85
N TYR A 381 -4.06 9.25 6.70
CA TYR A 381 -2.67 9.62 6.54
C TYR A 381 -1.82 9.07 7.69
N PRO A 382 -1.13 7.93 7.50
CA PRO A 382 -0.05 7.49 8.38
C PRO A 382 1.27 8.19 8.07
N GLY A 383 1.67 9.13 8.91
CA GLY A 383 3.02 9.68 8.94
C GLY A 383 3.89 8.97 9.99
N SER A 384 4.93 8.28 9.58
CA SER A 384 5.95 7.76 10.49
C SER A 384 7.32 8.33 10.10
N GLY A 385 8.14 8.67 11.10
CA GLY A 385 9.51 9.16 10.93
C GLY A 385 10.37 8.94 12.17
N ASN A 386 11.68 9.19 12.06
CA ASN A 386 12.65 8.86 13.12
C ASN A 386 12.35 9.57 14.46
N LYS A 387 11.80 10.79 14.42
CA LYS A 387 11.49 11.61 15.60
C LYS A 387 10.09 11.39 16.18
N GLY A 388 9.23 10.57 15.54
CA GLY A 388 7.86 10.37 16.00
C GLY A 388 6.89 9.91 14.92
N SER A 389 5.61 9.79 15.29
CA SER A 389 4.53 9.43 14.37
C SER A 389 3.43 10.49 14.37
N SER A 390 2.76 10.66 13.25
CA SER A 390 1.58 11.48 13.06
C SER A 390 0.52 10.64 12.38
N MET A 391 -0.72 10.72 12.83
CA MET A 391 -1.83 10.07 12.17
C MET A 391 -2.96 11.07 12.01
N PHE A 392 -3.56 11.09 10.84
CA PHE A 392 -4.73 11.89 10.55
C PHE A 392 -5.77 11.01 9.86
N ILE A 393 -7.00 11.07 10.36
CA ILE A 393 -8.15 10.30 9.87
C ILE A 393 -9.30 11.29 9.70
N ILE A 394 -9.92 11.32 8.51
CA ILE A 394 -11.18 11.99 8.27
C ILE A 394 -12.19 10.95 7.80
N ASN A 395 -13.34 10.90 8.46
CA ASN A 395 -14.46 10.05 8.11
C ASN A 395 -15.68 10.92 7.83
N MET A 396 -16.32 10.70 6.69
CA MET A 396 -17.57 11.33 6.30
C MET A 396 -18.60 10.23 6.03
N GLU A 397 -19.79 10.37 6.60
CA GLU A 397 -20.92 9.46 6.38
C GLU A 397 -22.12 10.29 5.92
N GLN A 398 -22.78 9.83 4.87
CA GLN A 398 -24.00 10.44 4.35
C GLN A 398 -25.11 9.40 4.30
N GLY A 399 -26.18 9.63 5.08
CA GLY A 399 -27.45 8.93 4.93
C GLY A 399 -28.11 9.37 3.63
N LEU A 400 -28.43 8.42 2.75
CA LEU A 400 -29.04 8.65 1.46
C LEU A 400 -30.55 8.38 1.56
N PRO A 401 -31.41 9.32 1.12
CA PRO A 401 -32.86 9.20 1.23
C PRO A 401 -33.40 8.37 0.06
N VAL A 402 -33.02 7.09 -0.02
CA VAL A 402 -33.43 6.21 -1.13
C VAL A 402 -34.90 5.82 -1.04
N MET A 403 -35.45 5.72 0.17
CA MET A 403 -36.88 5.53 0.43
C MET A 403 -37.41 6.65 1.32
N PRO A 404 -38.72 6.98 1.27
CA PRO A 404 -39.30 8.10 2.02
C PRO A 404 -39.10 8.02 3.54
N ASP A 405 -39.07 6.80 4.09
CA ASP A 405 -38.92 6.54 5.52
C ASP A 405 -37.45 6.41 5.97
N TRP A 406 -36.48 6.49 5.05
CA TRP A 406 -35.07 6.27 5.36
C TRP A 406 -34.41 7.53 5.89
N LEU A 407 -33.46 7.36 6.79
CA LEU A 407 -32.77 8.47 7.44
C LEU A 407 -31.85 9.23 6.47
N TYR A 408 -31.88 10.55 6.57
CA TYR A 408 -31.06 11.49 5.79
C TYR A 408 -30.26 12.39 6.71
N PHE A 409 -28.96 12.19 6.75
CA PHE A 409 -28.06 12.99 7.58
C PHE A 409 -26.67 13.06 6.96
N ASN A 410 -25.88 14.01 7.41
CA ASN A 410 -24.45 14.08 7.12
C ASN A 410 -23.69 14.08 8.43
N ARG A 411 -22.66 13.26 8.52
CA ARG A 411 -21.76 13.18 9.66
C ARG A 411 -20.33 13.32 9.18
N VAL A 412 -19.57 14.16 9.86
CA VAL A 412 -18.13 14.30 9.68
C VAL A 412 -17.43 14.07 11.01
N ASN A 413 -16.34 13.31 10.98
CA ASN A 413 -15.48 13.08 12.14
C ASN A 413 -14.01 13.17 11.70
N ALA A 414 -13.20 13.86 12.48
CA ALA A 414 -11.78 14.01 12.24
C ALA A 414 -10.99 13.68 13.50
N ARG A 415 -9.90 12.93 13.32
CA ARG A 415 -8.98 12.56 14.39
C ARG A 415 -7.55 12.84 13.96
N VAL A 416 -6.84 13.60 14.78
CA VAL A 416 -5.42 13.90 14.63
C VAL A 416 -4.69 13.34 15.85
N SER A 417 -3.56 12.67 15.62
CA SER A 417 -2.64 12.36 16.71
C SER A 417 -1.20 12.60 16.30
N LYS A 418 -0.39 13.08 17.25
CA LYS A 418 1.04 13.33 17.07
C LYS A 418 1.79 12.80 18.27
N SER A 419 2.71 11.88 18.01
CA SER A 419 3.66 11.33 18.96
C SER A 419 5.03 11.93 18.69
N VAL A 420 5.65 12.53 19.70
CA VAL A 420 6.99 13.12 19.64
C VAL A 420 7.85 12.52 20.75
N LYS A 421 9.08 12.10 20.41
CA LYS A 421 10.06 11.64 21.41
C LYS A 421 10.78 12.84 22.02
N LEU A 422 10.75 12.97 23.33
CA LEU A 422 11.39 14.02 24.13
C LEU A 422 12.39 13.36 25.10
N GLY A 423 13.57 13.00 24.60
CA GLY A 423 14.57 12.25 25.37
C GLY A 423 14.03 10.87 25.80
N PRO A 424 14.03 10.52 27.10
CA PRO A 424 13.46 9.26 27.60
C PRO A 424 11.91 9.26 27.61
N ALA A 425 11.29 10.43 27.48
CA ALA A 425 9.85 10.59 27.47
C ALA A 425 9.27 10.57 26.06
N ARG A 426 7.99 10.24 25.95
CA ARG A 426 7.20 10.37 24.73
C ARG A 426 5.96 11.21 25.03
N LEU A 427 5.80 12.30 24.29
CA LEU A 427 4.59 13.11 24.31
C LEU A 427 3.66 12.64 23.20
N LEU A 428 2.41 12.34 23.54
CA LEU A 428 1.35 12.00 22.61
C LEU A 428 0.21 13.00 22.76
N LEU A 429 -0.02 13.76 21.69
CA LEU A 429 -1.15 14.66 21.57
C LEU A 429 -2.22 14.01 20.70
N ARG A 430 -3.47 14.05 21.14
CA ARG A 430 -4.63 13.60 20.36
C ARG A 430 -5.69 14.70 20.35
N LEU A 431 -6.29 14.90 19.20
CA LEU A 431 -7.45 15.77 19.01
C LEU A 431 -8.47 15.01 18.17
N SER A 432 -9.72 14.98 18.62
CA SER A 432 -10.84 14.36 17.92
C SER A 432 -12.00 15.34 17.93
N GLY A 433 -12.72 15.42 16.82
CA GLY A 433 -13.93 16.23 16.76
C GLY A 433 -14.83 15.81 15.62
N GLY A 434 -16.10 16.11 15.74
CA GLY A 434 -17.08 15.73 14.73
C GLY A 434 -18.37 16.51 14.87
N HIS A 435 -19.18 16.42 13.82
CA HIS A 435 -20.47 17.07 13.70
C HIS A 435 -21.42 16.17 12.91
N VAL A 436 -22.68 16.10 13.33
CA VAL A 436 -23.77 15.43 12.62
C VAL A 436 -24.95 16.37 12.48
N VAL A 437 -25.53 16.42 11.28
CA VAL A 437 -26.66 17.28 10.93
C VAL A 437 -27.66 16.50 10.09
N GLY A 438 -28.94 16.84 10.23
CA GLY A 438 -30.05 16.17 9.55
C GLY A 438 -30.80 15.21 10.46
N ASN A 439 -31.53 14.27 9.85
CA ASN A 439 -32.32 13.27 10.54
C ASN A 439 -31.48 12.03 10.86
N PHE A 440 -30.92 11.96 12.07
CA PHE A 440 -30.13 10.84 12.57
C PHE A 440 -30.71 10.34 13.90
N PRO A 441 -30.52 9.07 14.27
CA PRO A 441 -31.13 8.54 15.48
C PRO A 441 -30.39 9.00 16.73
N PRO A 442 -31.06 9.23 17.88
CA PRO A 442 -30.41 9.80 19.07
C PRO A 442 -29.21 9.01 19.59
N HIS A 443 -29.25 7.68 19.47
CA HIS A 443 -28.16 6.78 19.87
C HIS A 443 -26.88 6.92 19.00
N GLU A 444 -26.93 7.68 17.91
CA GLU A 444 -25.82 8.05 17.05
C GLU A 444 -25.24 9.45 17.43
N ALA A 445 -25.69 10.08 18.52
CA ALA A 445 -25.07 11.29 19.05
C ALA A 445 -23.62 11.04 19.54
N PHE A 446 -22.79 12.07 19.48
CA PHE A 446 -21.41 11.98 19.98
C PHE A 446 -21.38 12.00 21.50
N VAL A 447 -20.88 10.92 22.09
CA VAL A 447 -20.76 10.76 23.55
C VAL A 447 -19.39 11.22 24.05
N ILE A 448 -19.38 11.90 25.18
CA ILE A 448 -18.17 12.42 25.83
C ILE A 448 -18.06 11.85 27.25
N GLY A 449 -16.85 11.50 27.64
CA GLY A 449 -16.52 10.91 28.93
C GLY A 449 -16.28 9.40 28.83
N GLY A 450 -15.35 8.88 29.64
CA GLY A 450 -14.96 7.48 29.63
C GLY A 450 -13.48 7.26 29.34
N THR A 451 -13.08 6.01 29.12
CA THR A 451 -11.67 5.60 29.00
C THR A 451 -11.03 6.05 27.68
N ASN A 452 -11.85 6.21 26.64
CA ASN A 452 -11.41 6.60 25.28
C ASN A 452 -11.75 8.07 24.93
N SER A 453 -12.28 8.84 25.88
CA SER A 453 -12.68 10.24 25.70
C SER A 453 -12.06 11.09 26.82
N VAL A 454 -12.85 11.51 27.81
CA VAL A 454 -12.38 12.24 29.00
C VAL A 454 -12.36 11.29 30.19
N ARG A 455 -11.15 10.91 30.63
CA ARG A 455 -10.96 10.04 31.80
C ARG A 455 -11.39 10.77 33.09
N GLY A 456 -11.80 10.01 34.10
CA GLY A 456 -12.37 10.53 35.35
C GLY A 456 -13.90 10.53 35.38
N TYR A 457 -14.57 10.31 34.24
CA TYR A 457 -16.04 10.23 34.13
C TYR A 457 -16.52 8.82 33.78
N LYS A 458 -17.82 8.54 34.00
CA LYS A 458 -18.51 7.37 33.40
C LYS A 458 -18.58 7.58 31.89
N GLU A 459 -18.65 6.50 31.12
CA GLU A 459 -18.85 6.59 29.68
C GLU A 459 -20.12 7.41 29.39
N GLY A 460 -20.02 8.40 28.51
CA GLY A 460 -21.13 9.27 28.12
C GLY A 460 -21.66 10.23 29.21
N ALA A 461 -20.98 10.36 30.36
CA ALA A 461 -21.45 11.21 31.46
C ALA A 461 -21.15 12.70 31.30
N VAL A 462 -20.22 13.09 30.43
CA VAL A 462 -19.87 14.52 30.22
C VAL A 462 -20.88 15.18 29.29
N GLY A 463 -21.18 14.56 28.16
CA GLY A 463 -22.04 15.14 27.14
C GLY A 463 -22.53 14.11 26.12
N SER A 464 -23.61 14.46 25.42
CA SER A 464 -24.14 13.72 24.28
C SER A 464 -24.73 14.72 23.29
N GLY A 465 -23.97 15.08 22.26
CA GLY A 465 -24.28 16.20 21.36
C GLY A 465 -24.22 15.83 19.89
N GLN A 466 -24.76 16.71 19.05
CA GLN A 466 -24.57 16.66 17.59
C GLN A 466 -23.12 16.95 17.18
N SER A 467 -22.41 17.70 18.00
CA SER A 467 -21.02 18.08 17.78
C SER A 467 -20.21 17.76 19.03
N TYR A 468 -18.92 17.51 18.84
CA TYR A 468 -18.01 17.35 19.97
C TYR A 468 -16.58 17.70 19.57
N VAL A 469 -15.80 18.08 20.57
CA VAL A 469 -14.34 18.19 20.50
C VAL A 469 -13.76 17.57 21.76
N VAL A 470 -12.75 16.71 21.59
CA VAL A 470 -11.97 16.10 22.67
C VAL A 470 -10.49 16.25 22.37
N GLY A 471 -9.77 16.86 23.30
CA GLY A 471 -8.31 16.97 23.30
C GLY A 471 -7.72 16.12 24.41
N SER A 472 -6.61 15.46 24.14
CA SER A 472 -5.86 14.65 25.11
C SER A 472 -4.36 14.84 24.93
N SER A 473 -3.66 15.04 26.05
CA SER A 473 -2.21 15.09 26.12
C SER A 473 -1.72 14.00 27.07
N GLU A 474 -0.85 13.12 26.59
CA GLU A 474 -0.24 12.07 27.39
C GLU A 474 1.28 12.18 27.34
N VAL A 475 1.93 12.18 28.50
CA VAL A 475 3.37 12.04 28.63
C VAL A 475 3.65 10.65 29.17
N SER A 476 4.40 9.85 28.42
CA SER A 476 4.77 8.50 28.82
C SER A 476 6.27 8.34 28.99
N LEU A 477 6.66 7.66 30.07
CA LEU A 477 8.04 7.42 30.48
C LEU A 477 8.25 5.92 30.60
N LYS A 478 9.24 5.39 29.87
CA LYS A 478 9.64 3.99 30.05
C LYS A 478 10.31 3.86 31.42
N MET A 479 9.77 2.97 32.25
CA MET A 479 10.33 2.67 33.56
C MET A 479 11.20 1.41 33.42
N LEU A 480 11.11 0.49 34.38
CA LEU A 480 11.88 -0.75 34.40
C LEU A 480 11.12 -1.88 33.70
N GLY A 481 11.78 -2.58 32.78
CA GLY A 481 11.20 -3.71 32.05
C GLY A 481 10.04 -3.31 31.11
N PRO A 482 8.96 -4.11 31.02
CA PRO A 482 7.81 -3.85 30.12
C PRO A 482 6.83 -2.78 30.63
N VAL A 483 7.19 -2.03 31.68
CA VAL A 483 6.34 -1.06 32.36
C VAL A 483 6.60 0.36 31.84
N GLU A 484 5.51 1.06 31.49
CA GLU A 484 5.52 2.46 31.06
C GLU A 484 4.59 3.26 32.00
N GLY A 485 5.14 4.28 32.66
CA GLY A 485 4.37 5.24 33.45
C GLY A 485 3.79 6.31 32.53
N VAL A 486 2.57 6.75 32.80
CA VAL A 486 1.86 7.75 31.98
C VAL A 486 1.22 8.80 32.85
N ILE A 487 1.36 10.05 32.46
CA ILE A 487 0.61 11.18 33.00
C ILE A 487 -0.25 11.72 31.87
N PHE A 488 -1.50 12.03 32.14
CA PHE A 488 -2.41 12.51 31.12
C PHE A 488 -3.31 13.65 31.59
N ALA A 489 -3.76 14.44 30.63
CA ALA A 489 -4.80 15.45 30.78
C ALA A 489 -5.71 15.41 29.54
N ASP A 490 -7.02 15.36 29.79
CA ASP A 490 -8.06 15.29 28.79
C ASP A 490 -9.06 16.42 29.01
N TYR A 491 -9.62 16.93 27.91
CA TYR A 491 -10.71 17.89 27.92
C TYR A 491 -11.69 17.56 26.81
N GLY A 492 -12.99 17.64 27.11
CA GLY A 492 -14.05 17.39 26.15
C GLY A 492 -15.18 18.40 26.28
N HIS A 493 -15.77 18.75 25.14
CA HIS A 493 -16.86 19.71 25.03
C HIS A 493 -17.82 19.30 23.90
N ASP A 494 -19.14 19.39 24.12
CA ASP A 494 -20.20 19.04 23.16
C ASP A 494 -20.64 20.22 22.28
N LEU A 495 -19.95 21.35 22.41
CA LEU A 495 -20.20 22.60 21.68
C LEU A 495 -21.64 23.11 21.86
N TRP A 496 -22.22 22.92 23.05
CA TRP A 496 -23.60 23.31 23.39
C TRP A 496 -24.66 22.65 22.49
N SER A 497 -24.30 21.55 21.85
CA SER A 497 -25.16 20.87 20.87
C SER A 497 -25.96 19.70 21.46
N GLY A 498 -25.87 19.48 22.79
CA GLY A 498 -26.66 18.48 23.52
C GLY A 498 -28.17 18.61 23.30
N PRO A 499 -28.77 19.81 23.45
CA PRO A 499 -30.19 20.03 23.21
C PRO A 499 -30.66 19.77 21.77
N ASN A 500 -29.74 19.83 20.79
CA ASN A 500 -30.07 19.63 19.38
C ASN A 500 -30.17 18.14 19.00
N VAL A 501 -29.74 17.23 19.87
CA VAL A 501 -29.95 15.79 19.66
C VAL A 501 -31.46 15.48 19.82
N PRO A 502 -32.09 14.71 18.91
CA PRO A 502 -33.52 14.47 19.00
C PRO A 502 -33.89 13.85 20.36
N GLY A 503 -34.88 14.45 21.04
CA GLY A 503 -35.27 14.06 22.39
C GLY A 503 -34.48 14.69 23.54
N ASN A 504 -33.46 15.51 23.27
CA ASN A 504 -32.60 16.14 24.27
C ASN A 504 -32.16 15.19 25.41
N PRO A 505 -31.53 14.04 25.10
CA PRO A 505 -31.14 13.06 26.11
C PRO A 505 -30.11 13.61 27.12
N ALA A 506 -29.32 14.61 26.71
CA ALA A 506 -28.37 15.30 27.57
C ALA A 506 -29.06 16.17 28.64
N GLY A 507 -30.05 16.98 28.23
CA GLY A 507 -30.82 17.83 29.14
C GLY A 507 -31.67 17.02 30.13
N ALA A 508 -32.34 15.96 29.65
CA ALA A 508 -33.11 15.05 30.52
C ALA A 508 -32.26 14.40 31.63
N ARG A 509 -30.94 14.33 31.45
CA ARG A 509 -29.98 13.73 32.39
C ARG A 509 -29.03 14.73 33.02
N ASN A 510 -29.29 16.03 32.83
CA ASN A 510 -28.48 17.13 33.33
C ASN A 510 -26.96 16.94 33.04
N LYS A 511 -26.63 16.48 31.82
CA LYS A 511 -25.23 16.38 31.37
C LYS A 511 -24.67 17.79 31.21
N ARG A 512 -23.44 18.02 31.68
CA ARG A 512 -22.82 19.36 31.70
C ARG A 512 -22.49 19.90 30.32
N GLY A 513 -22.24 19.01 29.36
CA GLY A 513 -21.75 19.36 28.01
C GLY A 513 -20.24 19.58 27.93
N SER A 514 -19.56 19.79 29.06
CA SER A 514 -18.11 19.93 29.12
C SER A 514 -17.50 19.30 30.37
N GLY A 515 -16.23 18.94 30.29
CA GLY A 515 -15.48 18.40 31.42
C GLY A 515 -14.01 18.18 31.08
N TYR A 516 -13.15 18.36 32.08
CA TYR A 516 -11.75 17.94 32.03
C TYR A 516 -11.50 16.80 33.01
N GLY A 517 -10.46 16.02 32.72
CA GLY A 517 -9.93 15.04 33.64
C GLY A 517 -8.42 14.91 33.48
N TYR A 518 -7.73 14.62 34.57
CA TYR A 518 -6.28 14.44 34.57
C TYR A 518 -5.91 13.32 35.52
N GLY A 519 -4.75 12.71 35.30
CA GLY A 519 -4.39 11.55 36.08
C GLY A 519 -3.06 10.95 35.73
N ILE A 520 -2.82 9.83 36.38
CA ILE A 520 -1.61 9.02 36.22
C ILE A 520 -2.02 7.60 35.89
N GLY A 521 -1.14 6.87 35.22
CA GLY A 521 -1.40 5.48 34.88
C GLY A 521 -0.14 4.68 34.66
N ILE A 522 -0.33 3.38 34.67
CA ILE A 522 0.69 2.39 34.40
C ILE A 522 0.23 1.56 33.21
N ARG A 523 1.13 1.38 32.26
CA ARG A 523 0.94 0.53 31.08
C ARG A 523 1.93 -0.61 31.15
N LEU A 524 1.44 -1.83 30.97
CA LEU A 524 2.25 -3.04 30.97
C LEU A 524 2.10 -3.74 29.62
N ASN A 525 3.20 -3.83 28.88
CA ASN A 525 3.21 -4.57 27.62
C ASN A 525 3.39 -6.07 27.89
N SER A 526 2.30 -6.82 27.93
CA SER A 526 2.34 -8.27 28.16
C SER A 526 2.29 -9.04 26.83
N PRO A 527 2.75 -10.30 26.79
CA PRO A 527 2.58 -11.17 25.62
C PRO A 527 1.12 -11.34 25.18
N LEU A 528 0.17 -11.14 26.11
CA LEU A 528 -1.27 -11.24 25.86
C LEU A 528 -1.89 -9.92 25.37
N GLY A 529 -1.16 -8.81 25.42
CA GLY A 529 -1.63 -7.48 25.03
C GLY A 529 -1.22 -6.38 26.00
N LEU A 530 -1.52 -5.13 25.64
CA LEU A 530 -1.26 -3.97 26.48
C LEU A 530 -2.29 -3.89 27.62
N LEU A 531 -1.82 -3.92 28.85
CA LEU A 531 -2.62 -3.64 30.04
C LEU A 531 -2.49 -2.16 30.39
N ARG A 532 -3.60 -1.47 30.65
CA ARG A 532 -3.65 -0.07 31.08
C ARG A 532 -4.42 0.03 32.38
N LEU A 533 -3.78 0.62 33.39
CA LEU A 533 -4.40 0.98 34.66
C LEU A 533 -4.20 2.48 34.86
N GLU A 534 -5.28 3.25 34.84
CA GLU A 534 -5.23 4.71 34.83
C GLU A 534 -6.12 5.26 35.95
N TYR A 535 -5.55 6.03 36.86
CA TYR A 535 -6.25 6.70 37.95
C TYR A 535 -6.47 8.16 37.60
N ALA A 536 -7.73 8.54 37.45
CA ALA A 536 -8.15 9.83 36.95
C ALA A 536 -8.96 10.62 37.97
N PHE A 537 -8.78 11.93 37.97
CA PHE A 537 -9.56 12.92 38.70
C PHE A 537 -10.37 13.74 37.71
N ASN A 538 -11.61 14.06 38.06
CA ASN A 538 -12.45 14.94 37.26
C ASN A 538 -12.59 16.34 37.89
N ASP A 539 -13.36 17.20 37.23
CA ASP A 539 -13.65 18.58 37.63
C ASP A 539 -14.38 18.74 38.97
N ARG A 540 -14.88 17.65 39.56
CA ARG A 540 -15.50 17.59 40.90
C ARG A 540 -14.60 16.89 41.92
N PHE A 541 -13.33 16.69 41.61
CA PHE A 541 -12.39 15.89 42.42
C PHE A 541 -12.84 14.44 42.66
N ALA A 542 -13.82 13.95 41.88
CA ALA A 542 -14.21 12.56 41.94
C ALA A 542 -13.11 11.72 41.30
N LYS A 543 -12.76 10.64 41.99
CA LYS A 543 -11.65 9.76 41.63
C LYS A 543 -12.20 8.54 40.93
N ARG A 544 -11.54 8.12 39.86
CA ARG A 544 -11.94 6.92 39.13
C ARG A 544 -10.75 6.13 38.65
N LEU A 545 -10.85 4.82 38.82
CA LEU A 545 -9.95 3.87 38.20
C LEU A 545 -10.51 3.43 36.84
N HIS A 546 -9.68 3.55 35.81
CA HIS A 546 -9.91 3.04 34.47
C HIS A 546 -8.99 1.86 34.21
N PHE A 547 -9.55 0.78 33.69
CA PHE A 547 -8.82 -0.41 33.28
C PHE A 547 -9.15 -0.75 31.84
N ALA A 548 -8.12 -1.04 31.05
CA ALA A 548 -8.28 -1.52 29.69
C ALA A 548 -7.24 -2.60 29.37
N PHE A 549 -7.67 -3.63 28.66
CA PHE A 549 -6.82 -4.70 28.17
C PHE A 549 -6.89 -4.81 26.64
N GLY A 550 -5.72 -4.94 26.01
CA GLY A 550 -5.57 -4.94 24.56
C GLY A 550 -5.43 -3.52 23.98
N ASN A 551 -5.29 -3.43 22.66
CA ASN A 551 -5.29 -2.13 22.01
C ASN A 551 -6.74 -1.59 22.00
N PRO A 552 -7.03 -0.43 22.61
CA PRO A 552 -8.33 0.21 22.43
C PRO A 552 -8.54 0.50 20.93
N LYS A 553 -9.69 0.08 20.39
CA LYS A 553 -10.09 0.36 19.01
C LYS A 553 -10.33 1.86 18.80
#